data_AF-A0A350CZ94-F1
#
_entry.id   AF-A0A350CZ94-F1
#
_cell.length_a   1.000
_cell.length_b   1.000
_cell.length_c   1.000
_cell.angle_alpha   90.00
_cell.angle_beta   90.00
_cell.angle_gamma   90.00
#
_symmetry.space_group_name_H-M   'P 1'
#
loop_
_entity.id
_entity.type
_entity.pdbx_description
1 polymer ?
#
loop_
_entity_poly.entity_id
_entity_poly.type
_entity_poly.pdbx_seq_one_letter_code
_entity_poly.pdbx_strand_id
1 'polypeptide(L)'
;MRFKVKLVRAVEDNSPISIDYRRRFISLLKKIFEKEFDEESPKPYTFAVYLGKNAKIQGEHILGVESINFRFSTGDPQTAISFYNGVLKLIKENHLHNMNPKLENVYFRIVSVDIEKENEPTGFFKTLSPVVIERATNSKNPEEKYATPRDKDFKWWLLENTQKRYRAVV
;
A
#
# COMPACT_ATOMS: atom_id res chain seq x y z
N MET A 1 7.28 -8.03 -10.78
CA MET A 1 7.74 -8.67 -9.51
C MET A 1 6.78 -8.35 -8.37
N ARG A 2 6.60 -9.28 -7.43
CA ARG A 2 5.72 -9.14 -6.26
C ARG A 2 6.46 -9.56 -4.99
N PHE A 3 6.24 -8.82 -3.91
CA PHE A 3 6.89 -9.04 -2.63
C PHE A 3 5.86 -9.04 -1.51
N LYS A 4 6.02 -9.93 -0.54
CA LYS A 4 5.26 -9.95 0.71
C LYS A 4 6.20 -9.65 1.86
N VAL A 5 6.04 -8.48 2.48
CA VAL A 5 6.75 -8.07 3.68
C VAL A 5 5.87 -8.39 4.88
N LYS A 6 6.41 -9.16 5.83
CA LYS A 6 5.72 -9.47 7.09
C LYS A 6 6.20 -8.53 8.18
N LEU A 7 5.26 -7.86 8.82
CA LEU A 7 5.50 -7.06 10.02
C LEU A 7 4.78 -7.72 11.20
N VAL A 8 5.42 -7.70 12.37
CA VAL A 8 4.84 -8.19 13.64
C VAL A 8 4.91 -7.09 14.68
N ARG A 9 3.96 -7.11 15.60
CA ARG A 9 3.95 -6.15 16.72
C ARG A 9 5.23 -6.25 17.53
N ALA A 10 5.84 -5.11 17.83
CA ALA A 10 7.09 -5.06 18.58
C ALA A 10 6.87 -5.13 20.10
N VAL A 11 5.69 -4.71 20.56
CA VAL A 11 5.24 -4.79 21.96
C VAL A 11 3.92 -5.54 21.98
N GLU A 12 3.80 -6.48 22.91
CA GLU A 12 2.55 -7.18 23.21
C GLU A 12 1.58 -6.23 23.91
N ASP A 13 0.86 -5.44 23.12
CA ASP A 13 -0.24 -4.61 23.59
C ASP A 13 -1.40 -4.62 22.59
N ASN A 14 -2.57 -4.20 23.05
CA ASN A 14 -3.81 -4.17 22.26
C ASN A 14 -4.13 -2.77 21.71
N SER A 15 -3.14 -1.89 21.59
CA SER A 15 -3.37 -0.52 21.15
C SER A 15 -3.91 -0.46 19.72
N PRO A 16 -4.91 0.39 19.46
CA PRO A 16 -5.52 0.52 18.15
C PRO A 16 -4.57 1.17 17.13
N ILE A 17 -4.66 0.72 15.89
CA ILE A 17 -4.15 1.48 14.74
C ILE A 17 -5.27 2.35 14.16
N SER A 18 -4.92 3.47 13.51
CA SER A 18 -5.91 4.32 12.83
C SER A 18 -6.45 3.65 11.56
N ILE A 19 -7.71 3.92 11.21
CA ILE A 19 -8.27 3.55 9.91
C ILE A 19 -7.54 4.22 8.74
N ASP A 20 -6.94 5.39 8.94
CA ASP A 20 -6.04 6.05 7.98
C ASP A 20 -4.60 5.51 8.07
N TYR A 21 -4.46 4.18 8.06
CA TYR A 21 -3.15 3.52 8.12
C TYR A 21 -2.35 3.66 6.82
N ARG A 22 -3.00 4.00 5.70
CA ARG A 22 -2.34 4.09 4.37
C ARG A 22 -1.17 5.08 4.39
N ARG A 23 -1.32 6.22 5.06
CA ARG A 23 -0.26 7.23 5.20
C ARG A 23 0.99 6.68 5.91
N ARG A 24 0.82 5.72 6.82
CA ARG A 24 1.93 5.06 7.52
C ARG A 24 2.74 4.19 6.57
N PHE A 25 2.09 3.42 5.70
CA PHE A 25 2.80 2.65 4.66
C PHE A 25 3.45 3.52 3.60
N ILE A 26 2.87 4.68 3.26
CA ILE A 26 3.56 5.67 2.41
C ILE A 26 4.83 6.16 3.10
N SER A 27 4.78 6.47 4.40
CA SER A 27 5.98 6.84 5.17
C SER A 27 7.02 5.71 5.22
N LEU A 28 6.58 4.45 5.32
CA LEU A 28 7.47 3.29 5.25
C LEU A 28 8.14 3.19 3.88
N LEU A 29 7.38 3.37 2.79
CA LEU A 29 7.92 3.38 1.43
C LEU A 29 8.93 4.51 1.22
N LYS A 30 8.68 5.72 1.74
CA LYS A 30 9.67 6.81 1.75
C LYS A 30 10.95 6.42 2.48
N LYS A 31 10.85 5.65 3.56
CA LYS A 31 12.02 5.15 4.29
C LYS A 31 12.76 4.06 3.52
N ILE A 32 12.04 3.19 2.80
CA ILE A 32 12.59 2.12 1.97
C ILE A 32 13.35 2.71 0.76
N PHE A 33 12.78 3.70 0.08
CA PHE A 33 13.34 4.31 -1.14
C PHE A 33 14.26 5.52 -0.88
N GLU A 34 14.31 6.02 0.36
CA GLU A 34 15.09 7.20 0.76
C GLU A 34 14.92 8.39 -0.21
N LYS A 35 16.00 8.82 -0.89
CA LYS A 35 16.06 10.03 -1.73
C LYS A 35 15.35 9.88 -3.08
N GLU A 36 14.91 8.69 -3.46
CA GLU A 36 14.27 8.41 -4.76
C GLU A 36 12.74 8.61 -4.75
N PHE A 37 12.18 9.03 -3.61
CA PHE A 37 10.74 9.28 -3.51
C PHE A 37 10.37 10.67 -4.06
N ASP A 38 10.27 10.77 -5.38
CA ASP A 38 9.58 11.90 -6.03
C ASP A 38 8.08 11.89 -5.61
N GLU A 39 7.43 13.02 -5.42
CA GLU A 39 5.99 13.07 -5.09
C GLU A 39 5.09 13.33 -6.30
N GLU A 40 5.65 13.88 -7.38
CA GLU A 40 4.85 14.45 -8.49
C GLU A 40 4.58 13.43 -9.60
N SER A 41 5.47 12.45 -9.79
CA SER A 41 5.32 11.42 -10.82
C SER A 41 4.45 10.23 -10.39
N PRO A 42 3.65 9.66 -11.32
CA PRO A 42 3.03 8.35 -11.13
C PRO A 42 4.07 7.30 -10.76
N LYS A 43 3.80 6.55 -9.69
CA LYS A 43 4.72 5.52 -9.23
C LYS A 43 4.56 4.23 -10.01
N PRO A 44 5.65 3.61 -10.49
CA PRO A 44 5.61 2.33 -11.23
C PRO A 44 5.36 1.14 -10.29
N TYR A 45 4.60 1.34 -9.21
CA TYR A 45 4.31 0.31 -8.22
C TYR A 45 2.93 0.50 -7.60
N THR A 46 2.43 -0.58 -6.98
CA THR A 46 1.26 -0.57 -6.11
C THR A 46 1.54 -1.35 -4.84
N PHE A 47 0.70 -1.15 -3.82
CA PHE A 47 0.77 -1.93 -2.60
C PHE A 47 -0.62 -2.25 -2.02
N ALA A 48 -0.64 -3.29 -1.19
CA ALA A 48 -1.80 -3.70 -0.42
C ALA A 48 -1.41 -4.09 1.00
N VAL A 49 -2.34 -3.93 1.93
CA VAL A 49 -2.12 -4.18 3.35
C VAL A 49 -3.19 -5.12 3.85
N TYR A 50 -2.77 -6.23 4.45
CA TYR A 50 -3.65 -7.15 5.16
C TYR A 50 -3.29 -7.14 6.64
N LEU A 51 -4.25 -6.73 7.49
CA LEU A 51 -4.07 -6.48 8.92
C LEU A 51 -4.30 -7.72 9.80
N GLY A 52 -4.44 -8.89 9.19
CA GLY A 52 -4.72 -10.14 9.90
C GLY A 52 -6.22 -10.43 10.06
N LYS A 53 -6.53 -11.69 10.36
CA LYS A 53 -7.91 -12.20 10.48
C LYS A 53 -8.66 -11.67 11.72
N ASN A 54 -7.92 -11.29 12.75
CA ASN A 54 -8.46 -10.79 14.02
C ASN A 54 -8.74 -9.28 13.97
N ALA A 55 -8.33 -8.59 12.90
CA ALA A 55 -8.51 -7.17 12.75
C ALA A 55 -9.99 -6.79 12.69
N LYS A 56 -10.42 -5.88 13.56
CA LYS A 56 -11.80 -5.38 13.62
C LYS A 56 -11.81 -3.86 13.57
N ILE A 57 -12.61 -3.30 12.67
CA ILE A 57 -12.84 -1.85 12.59
C ILE A 57 -13.86 -1.48 13.66
N GLN A 58 -13.52 -0.52 14.52
CA GLN A 58 -14.39 0.06 15.52
C GLN A 58 -14.23 1.58 15.51
N GLY A 59 -15.21 2.29 14.94
CA GLY A 59 -15.12 3.73 14.72
C GLY A 59 -13.94 4.08 13.81
N GLU A 60 -13.06 4.97 14.28
CA GLU A 60 -11.86 5.42 13.55
C GLU A 60 -10.62 4.54 13.77
N HIS A 61 -10.81 3.40 14.43
CA HIS A 61 -9.73 2.53 14.89
C HIS A 61 -9.86 1.11 14.36
N ILE A 62 -8.73 0.41 14.30
CA ILE A 62 -8.64 -1.01 14.00
C ILE A 62 -7.96 -1.70 15.17
N LEU A 63 -8.67 -2.67 15.77
CA LEU A 63 -8.25 -3.46 16.92
C LEU A 63 -7.78 -4.84 16.50
N GLY A 64 -7.00 -5.51 17.36
CA GLY A 64 -6.62 -6.92 17.16
C GLY A 64 -5.59 -7.15 16.05
N VAL A 65 -4.78 -6.13 15.72
CA VAL A 65 -3.72 -6.22 14.70
C VAL A 65 -2.42 -6.68 15.35
N GLU A 66 -2.14 -7.98 15.25
CA GLU A 66 -0.91 -8.60 15.76
C GLU A 66 0.21 -8.66 14.69
N SER A 67 -0.19 -8.81 13.43
CA SER A 67 0.72 -8.91 12.30
C SER A 67 0.13 -8.28 11.06
N ILE A 68 0.99 -7.80 10.17
CA ILE A 68 0.61 -7.15 8.94
C ILE A 68 1.36 -7.81 7.77
N ASN A 69 0.62 -8.19 6.75
CA ASN A 69 1.19 -8.56 5.46
C ASN A 69 1.10 -7.34 4.53
N PHE A 70 2.24 -6.71 4.30
CA PHE A 70 2.41 -5.62 3.35
C PHE A 70 2.87 -6.19 2.01
N ARG A 71 2.01 -6.12 0.99
CA ARG A 71 2.32 -6.57 -0.37
C ARG A 71 2.73 -5.40 -1.23
N PHE A 72 3.83 -5.55 -1.93
CA PHE A 72 4.35 -4.57 -2.88
C PHE A 72 4.49 -5.23 -4.26
N SER A 73 4.11 -4.52 -5.32
CA SER A 73 4.23 -5.02 -6.68
C SER A 73 4.66 -3.91 -7.63
N THR A 74 5.59 -4.24 -8.53
CA THR A 74 6.10 -3.33 -9.55
C THR A 74 6.44 -4.10 -10.83
N GLY A 75 6.28 -3.44 -11.97
CA GLY A 75 6.78 -3.90 -13.27
C GLY A 75 8.20 -3.41 -13.58
N ASP A 76 8.73 -2.46 -12.81
CA ASP A 76 10.05 -1.86 -13.03
C ASP A 76 11.14 -2.63 -12.23
N PRO A 77 12.16 -3.20 -12.91
CA PRO A 77 13.23 -3.93 -12.25
C PRO A 77 14.05 -3.10 -11.25
N GLN A 78 14.30 -1.82 -11.55
CA GLN A 78 15.08 -0.95 -10.66
C GLN A 78 14.34 -0.69 -9.35
N THR A 79 13.05 -0.33 -9.44
CA THR A 79 12.15 -0.19 -8.31
C THR A 79 12.08 -1.49 -7.48
N ALA A 80 12.04 -2.65 -8.14
CA ALA A 80 11.98 -3.94 -7.45
C ALA A 80 13.24 -4.20 -6.60
N ILE A 81 14.42 -3.97 -7.18
CA ILE A 81 15.72 -4.15 -6.50
C ILE A 81 15.86 -3.14 -5.36
N SER A 82 15.55 -1.87 -5.62
CA SER A 82 15.61 -0.78 -4.61
C SER A 82 14.69 -1.11 -3.44
N PHE A 83 13.45 -1.53 -3.70
CA PHE A 83 12.49 -1.95 -2.68
C PHE A 83 13.02 -3.11 -1.83
N TYR A 84 13.48 -4.19 -2.47
CA TYR A 84 13.94 -5.38 -1.77
C TYR A 84 15.15 -5.09 -0.87
N ASN A 85 16.14 -4.37 -1.40
CA ASN A 85 17.34 -3.98 -0.64
C ASN A 85 17.00 -3.02 0.50
N GLY A 86 16.11 -2.06 0.27
CA GLY A 86 15.64 -1.15 1.31
C GLY A 86 14.92 -1.89 2.45
N VAL A 87 14.09 -2.89 2.15
CA VAL A 87 13.47 -3.73 3.17
C VAL A 87 14.49 -4.56 3.93
N LEU A 88 15.46 -5.20 3.26
CA LEU A 88 16.53 -5.95 3.91
C LEU A 88 17.37 -5.07 4.86
N LYS A 89 17.67 -3.84 4.44
CA LYS A 89 18.34 -2.84 5.29
C LYS A 89 17.54 -2.58 6.56
N LEU A 90 16.25 -2.30 6.45
CA LEU A 90 15.38 -2.05 7.61
C LEU A 90 15.26 -3.26 8.55
N ILE A 91 15.28 -4.49 8.02
CA ILE A 91 15.34 -5.71 8.83
C ILE A 91 16.66 -5.76 9.62
N LYS A 92 17.80 -5.53 8.95
CA LYS A 92 19.13 -5.52 9.58
C LYS A 92 19.26 -4.45 10.67
N GLU A 93 18.66 -3.28 10.45
CA GLU A 93 18.64 -2.15 11.38
C GLU A 93 17.63 -2.34 12.52
N ASN A 94 16.85 -3.43 12.51
CA ASN A 94 15.80 -3.68 13.47
C ASN A 94 14.80 -2.49 13.56
N HIS A 95 14.43 -1.94 12.40
CA HIS A 95 13.56 -0.78 12.31
C HIS A 95 12.17 -1.03 12.94
N LEU A 96 11.71 -0.08 13.75
CA LEU A 96 10.38 -0.06 14.34
C LEU A 96 9.48 0.91 13.57
N HIS A 97 8.50 0.36 12.86
CA HIS A 97 7.52 1.13 12.10
C HIS A 97 6.37 1.59 13.01
N ASN A 98 6.25 2.91 13.22
CA ASN A 98 5.17 3.50 14.00
C ASN A 98 3.86 3.56 13.19
N MET A 99 2.85 2.80 13.62
CA MET A 99 1.53 2.75 13.00
C MET A 99 0.52 3.76 13.58
N ASN A 100 0.85 4.42 14.68
CA ASN A 100 0.01 5.45 15.28
C ASN A 100 0.86 6.45 16.11
N PRO A 101 1.32 7.58 15.54
CA PRO A 101 2.18 8.53 16.25
C PRO A 101 1.46 9.33 17.35
N LYS A 102 0.12 9.26 17.41
CA LYS A 102 -0.65 9.90 18.48
C LYS A 102 -0.75 9.04 19.73
N LEU A 103 -0.50 7.74 19.61
CA LEU A 103 -0.48 6.80 20.73
C LEU A 103 0.96 6.35 20.95
N GLU A 104 1.37 6.31 22.21
CA GLU A 104 2.65 5.69 22.55
C GLU A 104 2.57 4.19 22.22
N ASN A 105 3.69 3.62 21.76
CA ASN A 105 3.93 2.16 21.64
C ASN A 105 3.28 1.36 20.49
N VAL A 106 2.67 1.99 19.49
CA VAL A 106 2.09 1.25 18.34
C VAL A 106 3.14 0.95 17.27
N TYR A 107 4.13 0.11 17.61
CA TYR A 107 5.26 -0.22 16.75
C TYR A 107 5.20 -1.63 16.18
N PHE A 108 5.64 -1.75 14.92
CA PHE A 108 5.77 -3.02 14.22
C PHE A 108 7.21 -3.21 13.71
N ARG A 109 7.78 -4.39 13.94
CA ARG A 109 9.07 -4.83 13.39
C ARG A 109 8.84 -5.54 12.06
N ILE A 110 9.68 -5.26 11.07
CA ILE A 110 9.75 -6.07 9.85
C ILE A 110 10.53 -7.36 10.14
N VAL A 111 9.94 -8.52 9.85
CA VAL A 111 10.56 -9.83 10.15
C VAL A 111 10.96 -10.61 8.91
N SER A 112 10.31 -10.38 7.77
CA SER A 112 10.67 -11.05 6.52
C SER A 112 10.21 -10.28 5.29
N VAL A 113 10.86 -10.58 4.17
CA VAL A 113 10.44 -10.19 2.82
C VAL A 113 10.56 -11.41 1.92
N ASP A 114 9.44 -11.85 1.38
CA ASP A 114 9.34 -13.01 0.48
C ASP A 114 9.00 -12.54 -0.93
N ILE A 115 9.58 -13.15 -1.96
CA ILE A 115 9.14 -12.95 -3.35
C ILE A 115 7.88 -13.81 -3.58
N GLU A 116 6.79 -13.19 -4.00
CA GLU A 116 5.56 -13.90 -4.38
C GLU A 116 5.59 -14.23 -5.88
N LYS A 117 5.25 -15.47 -6.23
CA LYS A 117 5.15 -15.91 -7.62
C LYS A 117 4.03 -15.14 -8.34
N GLU A 118 4.34 -14.66 -9.54
CA GLU A 118 3.35 -14.11 -10.46
C GLU A 118 2.70 -15.27 -11.22
N ASN A 119 1.36 -15.32 -11.18
CA ASN A 119 0.57 -16.32 -11.89
C ASN A 119 0.04 -15.72 -13.18
N GLU A 120 -0.16 -16.57 -14.18
CA GLU A 120 -0.80 -16.19 -15.44
C GLU A 120 -2.18 -15.57 -15.17
N PRO A 121 -2.51 -14.42 -15.80
CA PRO A 121 -3.82 -13.80 -15.65
C PRO A 121 -4.94 -14.71 -16.17
N THR A 122 -5.95 -14.97 -15.34
CA THR A 122 -7.13 -15.78 -15.72
C THR A 122 -8.30 -14.93 -16.22
N GLY A 123 -8.14 -13.60 -16.26
CA GLY A 123 -9.20 -12.65 -16.55
C GLY A 123 -10.07 -12.27 -15.33
N PHE A 124 -9.94 -12.98 -14.20
CA PHE A 124 -10.65 -12.67 -12.96
C PHE A 124 -9.70 -12.07 -11.93
N PHE A 125 -10.07 -10.91 -11.39
CA PHE A 125 -9.26 -10.18 -10.40
C PHE A 125 -10.07 -9.83 -9.17
N LYS A 126 -9.42 -9.94 -8.00
CA LYS A 126 -9.92 -9.43 -6.73
C LYS A 126 -9.00 -8.33 -6.22
N THR A 127 -9.58 -7.21 -5.81
CA THR A 127 -8.83 -6.08 -5.28
C THR A 127 -8.25 -6.42 -3.91
N LEU A 128 -6.95 -6.22 -3.74
CA LEU A 128 -6.26 -6.30 -2.42
C LEU A 128 -6.17 -4.93 -1.73
N SER A 129 -6.34 -3.86 -2.49
CA SER A 129 -6.44 -2.48 -2.02
C SER A 129 -7.52 -1.75 -2.84
N PRO A 130 -8.13 -0.68 -2.30
CA PRO A 130 -9.14 0.08 -3.03
C PRO A 130 -8.62 0.60 -4.38
N VAL A 131 -9.43 0.45 -5.42
CA VAL A 131 -9.14 0.99 -6.76
C VAL A 131 -9.78 2.37 -6.85
N VAL A 132 -8.95 3.38 -7.14
CA VAL A 132 -9.39 4.79 -7.25
C VAL A 132 -9.31 5.21 -8.71
N ILE A 133 -10.45 5.62 -9.26
CA ILE A 133 -10.60 6.06 -10.65
C ILE A 133 -11.05 7.52 -10.64
N GLU A 134 -10.25 8.40 -11.23
CA GLU A 134 -10.52 9.84 -11.27
C GLU A 134 -11.09 10.27 -12.62
N ARG A 135 -12.13 11.10 -12.61
CA ARG A 135 -12.60 11.82 -13.79
C ARG A 135 -11.69 13.01 -14.06
N ALA A 136 -11.53 13.39 -15.33
CA ALA A 136 -10.84 14.63 -15.69
C ALA A 136 -11.74 15.84 -15.40
N THR A 137 -11.79 16.25 -14.14
CA THR A 137 -12.56 17.39 -13.65
C THR A 137 -11.76 18.20 -12.66
N ASN A 138 -12.05 19.50 -12.56
CA ASN A 138 -11.50 20.38 -11.54
C ASN A 138 -12.35 20.39 -10.25
N SER A 139 -13.44 19.61 -10.21
CA SER A 139 -14.31 19.55 -9.04
C SER A 139 -13.59 18.98 -7.81
N LYS A 140 -13.84 19.60 -6.66
CA LYS A 140 -13.40 19.10 -5.35
C LYS A 140 -14.42 18.14 -4.73
N ASN A 141 -15.61 18.02 -5.30
CA ASN A 141 -16.65 17.11 -4.83
C ASN A 141 -16.23 15.65 -5.14
N PRO A 142 -16.11 14.76 -4.13
CA PRO A 142 -15.73 13.36 -4.36
C PRO A 142 -16.64 12.61 -5.33
N GLU A 143 -17.95 12.88 -5.34
CA GLU A 143 -18.90 12.18 -6.22
C GLU A 143 -18.69 12.52 -7.69
N GLU A 144 -18.37 13.78 -7.98
CA GLU A 144 -18.04 14.23 -9.32
C GLU A 144 -16.62 13.79 -9.71
N LYS A 145 -15.68 13.84 -8.76
CA LYS A 145 -14.28 13.55 -8.99
C LYS A 145 -13.98 12.07 -9.21
N TYR A 146 -14.64 11.17 -8.48
CA TYR A 146 -14.33 9.73 -8.49
C TYR A 146 -15.42 8.91 -9.17
N ALA A 147 -15.01 8.04 -10.11
CA ALA A 147 -15.90 7.10 -10.76
C ALA A 147 -16.00 5.78 -9.98
N THR A 148 -17.22 5.30 -9.78
CA THR A 148 -17.52 4.03 -9.13
C THR A 148 -18.04 3.00 -10.14
N PRO A 149 -17.96 1.68 -9.87
CA PRO A 149 -18.48 0.65 -10.79
C PRO A 149 -19.97 0.77 -11.14
N ARG A 150 -20.73 1.59 -10.41
CA ARG A 150 -22.16 1.84 -10.67
C ARG A 150 -22.39 2.93 -11.72
N ASP A 151 -21.37 3.73 -12.01
CA ASP A 151 -21.49 4.85 -12.93
C ASP A 151 -21.39 4.37 -14.39
N LYS A 152 -22.21 4.99 -15.27
CA LYS A 152 -22.26 4.62 -16.70
C LYS A 152 -20.92 4.83 -17.41
N ASP A 153 -20.13 5.79 -16.96
CA ASP A 153 -18.84 6.18 -17.54
C ASP A 153 -17.64 5.48 -16.87
N PHE A 154 -17.86 4.59 -15.90
CA PHE A 154 -16.78 3.95 -15.13
C PHE A 154 -15.75 3.25 -16.02
N LYS A 155 -16.20 2.48 -17.01
CA LYS A 155 -15.31 1.73 -17.91
C LYS A 155 -14.39 2.65 -18.72
N TRP A 156 -14.93 3.79 -19.15
CA TRP A 156 -14.16 4.80 -19.89
C TRP A 156 -13.06 5.38 -19.00
N TRP A 157 -13.41 5.85 -17.80
CA TRP A 157 -12.42 6.41 -16.89
C TRP A 157 -11.40 5.39 -16.38
N LEU A 158 -11.80 4.13 -16.20
CA LEU A 158 -10.87 3.04 -15.85
C LEU A 158 -9.81 2.85 -16.96
N LEU A 159 -10.23 2.86 -18.23
CA LEU A 159 -9.32 2.74 -19.37
C LEU A 159 -8.38 3.96 -19.44
N GLU A 160 -8.92 5.17 -19.38
CA GLU A 160 -8.15 6.42 -19.42
C GLU A 160 -7.09 6.50 -18.32
N ASN A 161 -7.48 6.20 -17.07
CA ASN A 161 -6.55 6.20 -15.93
C ASN A 161 -5.44 5.15 -16.11
N THR A 162 -5.79 3.96 -16.61
CA THR A 162 -4.83 2.89 -16.89
C THR A 162 -3.84 3.31 -17.96
N GLN A 163 -4.33 3.84 -19.10
CA GLN A 163 -3.48 4.28 -20.21
C GLN A 163 -2.56 5.44 -19.81
N LYS A 164 -3.08 6.43 -19.08
CA LYS A 164 -2.28 7.56 -18.58
C LYS A 164 -1.13 7.08 -17.70
N ARG A 165 -1.40 6.13 -16.80
CA ARG A 165 -0.37 5.54 -15.93
C ARG A 165 0.64 4.74 -16.73
N TYR A 166 0.17 3.90 -17.66
CA TYR A 166 1.04 3.10 -18.53
C TYR A 166 2.02 3.99 -19.32
N ARG A 167 1.54 5.05 -19.97
CA ARG A 167 2.39 5.99 -20.71
C ARG A 167 3.38 6.78 -19.84
N ALA A 168 3.12 6.90 -18.54
CA ALA A 168 4.00 7.62 -17.63
C ALA A 168 5.14 6.76 -17.08
N VAL A 169 5.07 5.43 -17.25
CA VAL A 169 6.03 4.47 -16.70
C VAL A 169 6.71 3.61 -17.78
N VAL A 170 6.34 3.78 -19.04
CA VAL A 170 6.92 3.09 -20.23
C VAL A 170 7.55 4.12 -21.15
#